data_AF-A0AA96R6A4-F1
#
_entry.id   AF-A0AA96R6A4-F1
#
_cell.length_a   1.000
_cell.length_b   1.000
_cell.length_c   1.000
_cell.angle_alpha   90.00
_cell.angle_beta   90.00
_cell.angle_gamma   90.00
#
_symmetry.space_group_name_H-M   'P 1'
#
loop_
_entity.id
_entity.type
_entity.pdbx_description
1 polymer ?
#
loop_
_entity_poly.entity_id
_entity_poly.type
_entity_poly.pdbx_seq_one_letter_code
_entity_poly.pdbx_strand_id
1 'polypeptide(L)'
;MATLTQEQTDFLKSHHIPMDKTFDASGLSSKEYKAKMKENGALVAYGVPPCPKGHTLKNKQANCLQCNPQAIASLKRQATPGEVYIAVSPSQLLAKISLIEDASDIIQQLNSENHAEINDWALAMTGRTDSIGQMENHLQQRLADYQVPRKLTADGKTTKASGVYDVDVHDALEVINEMPFTLSEIDNAVMDDFHARYSDKQLREQQQTEQLAIEEAARKQAELAEQARQKQAKLEEQRQLQQQAKEQKLAQKQQRQQQLEAKKAQKQQKIATQVKHSPLDGVLVATPKSSSIRQSPQGFFDNQKNVMWLMIAIAVILAIMVTAYAMLK
;
A
#
# COMPACT_ATOMS: atom_id res chain seq x y z
N MET A 1 -48.44 15.77 -17.56
CA MET A 1 -48.27 14.37 -17.14
C MET A 1 -48.36 13.52 -18.39
N ALA A 2 -47.40 12.62 -18.62
CA ALA A 2 -47.52 11.67 -19.71
C ALA A 2 -48.44 10.53 -19.28
N THR A 3 -49.09 9.92 -20.25
CA THR A 3 -49.83 8.68 -20.07
C THR A 3 -49.06 7.59 -20.80
N LEU A 4 -48.92 6.42 -20.17
CA LEU A 4 -48.34 5.26 -20.85
C LEU A 4 -49.18 4.92 -22.08
N THR A 5 -48.52 4.75 -23.22
CA THR A 5 -49.22 4.28 -24.42
C THR A 5 -49.61 2.81 -24.26
N GLN A 6 -50.53 2.33 -25.10
CA GLN A 6 -50.90 0.92 -25.12
C GLN A 6 -49.68 0.03 -25.41
N GLU A 7 -48.85 0.42 -26.40
CA GLU A 7 -47.61 -0.27 -26.75
C GLU A 7 -46.64 -0.35 -25.56
N GLN A 8 -46.48 0.74 -24.80
CA GLN A 8 -45.63 0.77 -23.62
C GLN A 8 -46.17 -0.13 -22.51
N THR A 9 -47.49 -0.13 -22.32
CA THR A 9 -48.15 -0.98 -21.34
C THR A 9 -47.97 -2.46 -21.68
N ASP A 10 -48.15 -2.83 -22.94
CA ASP A 10 -47.97 -4.20 -23.42
C ASP A 10 -46.49 -4.64 -23.37
N PHE A 11 -45.56 -3.72 -23.64
CA PHE A 11 -44.14 -3.94 -23.46
C PHE A 11 -43.78 -4.23 -21.99
N LEU A 12 -44.27 -3.42 -21.04
CA LEU A 12 -44.01 -3.63 -19.62
C LEU A 12 -44.58 -4.98 -19.14
N LYS A 13 -45.81 -5.32 -19.56
CA LYS A 13 -46.47 -6.60 -19.23
C LYS A 13 -45.73 -7.81 -19.79
N SER A 14 -45.38 -7.80 -21.08
CA SER A 14 -44.67 -8.93 -21.71
C SER A 14 -43.30 -9.19 -21.06
N HIS A 15 -42.65 -8.13 -20.59
CA HIS A 15 -41.41 -8.21 -19.83
C HIS A 15 -41.61 -8.32 -18.31
N HIS A 16 -42.82 -8.55 -17.80
CA HIS A 16 -43.09 -8.74 -16.37
C HIS A 16 -42.52 -7.61 -15.49
N ILE A 17 -42.52 -6.38 -16.00
CA ILE A 17 -42.07 -5.21 -15.25
C ILE A 17 -43.24 -4.72 -14.39
N PRO A 18 -43.11 -4.68 -13.05
CA PRO A 18 -44.19 -4.25 -12.17
C PRO A 18 -44.56 -2.79 -12.40
N MET A 19 -45.86 -2.52 -12.54
CA MET A 19 -46.38 -1.16 -12.84
C MET A 19 -46.13 -0.19 -11.68
N ASP A 20 -46.15 -0.67 -10.44
CA ASP A 20 -45.80 0.06 -9.21
C ASP A 20 -44.33 0.47 -9.16
N LYS A 21 -43.47 -0.20 -9.95
CA LYS A 21 -42.06 0.18 -10.16
C LYS A 21 -41.85 1.06 -11.39
N THR A 22 -42.92 1.63 -11.94
CA THR A 22 -42.86 2.61 -13.05
C THR A 22 -43.38 3.97 -12.60
N PHE A 23 -42.83 5.08 -13.12
CA PHE A 23 -43.30 6.43 -12.77
C PHE A 23 -43.22 7.44 -13.92
N ASP A 24 -44.09 8.46 -13.86
CA ASP A 24 -44.08 9.59 -14.80
C ASP A 24 -42.90 10.54 -14.51
N ALA A 25 -41.99 10.64 -15.47
CA ALA A 25 -40.86 11.55 -15.44
C ALA A 25 -41.04 12.76 -16.38
N SER A 26 -42.25 13.00 -16.88
CA SER A 26 -42.54 14.12 -17.78
C SER A 26 -42.17 15.46 -17.15
N GLY A 27 -41.45 16.28 -17.90
CA GLY A 27 -40.99 17.59 -17.45
C GLY A 27 -39.79 17.56 -16.49
N LEU A 28 -39.30 16.38 -16.11
CA LEU A 28 -38.07 16.25 -15.32
C LEU A 28 -36.84 16.19 -16.24
N SER A 29 -35.78 16.87 -15.83
CA SER A 29 -34.45 16.70 -16.43
C SER A 29 -33.90 15.30 -16.15
N SER A 30 -32.87 14.91 -16.91
CA SER A 30 -32.22 13.61 -16.70
C SER A 30 -31.59 13.44 -15.32
N LYS A 31 -31.22 14.53 -14.66
CA LYS A 31 -30.67 14.50 -13.30
C LYS A 31 -31.79 14.29 -12.27
N GLU A 32 -32.91 15.00 -12.42
CA GLU A 32 -34.04 14.96 -11.50
C GLU A 32 -34.75 13.61 -11.50
N TYR A 33 -35.08 13.07 -12.68
CA TYR A 33 -35.80 11.79 -12.73
C TYR A 33 -34.93 10.64 -12.18
N LYS A 34 -33.60 10.68 -12.39
CA LYS A 34 -32.67 9.68 -11.82
C LYS A 34 -32.62 9.74 -10.30
N ALA A 35 -32.64 10.94 -9.72
CA ALA A 35 -32.72 11.11 -8.27
C ALA A 35 -34.05 10.56 -7.73
N LYS A 36 -35.17 10.90 -8.38
CA LYS A 36 -36.51 10.44 -8.01
C LYS A 36 -36.70 8.92 -8.15
N MET A 37 -36.08 8.30 -9.17
CA MET A 37 -36.00 6.84 -9.30
C MET A 37 -35.27 6.19 -8.12
N LYS A 38 -34.19 6.80 -7.65
CA LYS A 38 -33.44 6.30 -6.50
C LYS A 38 -34.26 6.42 -5.22
N GLU A 39 -34.94 7.54 -5.02
CA GLU A 39 -35.77 7.82 -3.85
C GLU A 39 -36.99 6.89 -3.75
N ASN A 40 -37.73 6.72 -4.85
CA ASN A 40 -38.98 5.97 -4.86
C ASN A 40 -38.80 4.48 -5.18
N GLY A 41 -37.56 4.02 -5.39
CA GLY A 41 -37.26 2.65 -5.82
C GLY A 41 -37.88 2.28 -7.19
N ALA A 42 -38.13 3.27 -8.04
CA ALA A 42 -38.72 3.05 -9.36
C ALA A 42 -37.66 2.54 -10.35
N LEU A 43 -38.03 1.54 -11.14
CA LEU A 43 -37.15 0.86 -12.08
C LEU A 43 -37.26 1.43 -13.50
N VAL A 44 -38.46 1.90 -13.87
CA VAL A 44 -38.74 2.48 -15.21
C VAL A 44 -39.31 3.89 -15.10
N ALA A 45 -38.73 4.81 -15.85
CA ALA A 45 -39.28 6.14 -16.09
C ALA A 45 -40.00 6.17 -17.45
N TYR A 46 -41.22 6.69 -17.49
CA TYR A 46 -41.92 7.01 -18.74
C TYR A 46 -42.11 8.53 -18.92
N GLY A 47 -42.37 8.99 -20.13
CA GLY A 47 -42.47 10.43 -20.43
C GLY A 47 -41.13 11.18 -20.41
N VAL A 48 -40.01 10.46 -20.38
CA VAL A 48 -38.65 11.02 -20.53
C VAL A 48 -38.38 11.45 -21.98
N PRO A 49 -37.37 12.31 -22.22
CA PRO A 49 -36.99 12.70 -23.58
C PRO A 49 -36.75 11.47 -24.48
N PRO A 50 -37.33 11.46 -25.69
CA PRO A 50 -37.32 10.27 -26.55
C PRO A 50 -35.90 9.89 -26.96
N CYS A 51 -35.68 8.60 -27.18
CA CYS A 51 -34.45 8.13 -27.82
C CYS A 51 -34.48 8.44 -29.35
N PRO A 52 -33.40 8.19 -30.11
CA PRO A 52 -33.39 8.42 -31.56
C PRO A 52 -34.47 7.67 -32.35
N LYS A 53 -35.08 6.64 -31.76
CA LYS A 53 -36.19 5.87 -32.33
C LYS A 53 -37.58 6.28 -31.80
N GLY A 54 -37.66 7.37 -31.03
CA GLY A 54 -38.93 7.89 -30.50
C GLY A 54 -39.41 7.29 -29.17
N HIS A 55 -38.78 6.24 -28.64
CA HIS A 55 -39.21 5.60 -27.40
C HIS A 55 -38.94 6.46 -26.15
N THR A 56 -39.88 6.44 -25.21
CA THR A 56 -39.85 7.24 -23.96
C THR A 56 -39.85 6.38 -22.70
N LEU A 57 -39.44 5.11 -22.78
CA LEU A 57 -39.19 4.25 -21.62
C LEU A 57 -37.69 4.15 -21.35
N LYS A 58 -37.22 4.63 -20.18
CA LYS A 58 -35.81 4.55 -19.78
C LYS A 58 -35.62 3.96 -18.39
N ASN A 59 -34.49 3.30 -18.20
CA ASN A 59 -34.03 2.86 -16.88
C ASN A 59 -33.21 3.98 -16.16
N LYS A 60 -32.74 3.70 -14.94
CA LYS A 60 -31.93 4.62 -14.13
C LYS A 60 -30.63 5.07 -14.82
N GLN A 61 -30.05 4.24 -15.69
CA GLN A 61 -28.87 4.58 -16.49
C GLN A 61 -29.20 5.41 -17.74
N ALA A 62 -30.47 5.78 -17.95
CA ALA A 62 -30.98 6.46 -19.14
C ALA A 62 -30.96 5.61 -20.43
N ASN A 63 -30.84 4.28 -20.30
CA ASN A 63 -30.94 3.37 -21.44
C ASN A 63 -32.40 3.19 -21.84
N CYS A 64 -32.67 3.26 -23.15
CA CYS A 64 -33.98 2.96 -23.69
C CYS A 64 -34.27 1.46 -23.58
N LEU A 65 -35.33 1.09 -22.87
CA LEU A 65 -35.67 -0.30 -22.60
C LEU A 65 -36.17 -1.03 -23.86
N GLN A 66 -36.90 -0.32 -24.73
CA GLN A 66 -37.40 -0.87 -26.00
C GLN A 66 -36.27 -1.05 -27.03
N CYS A 67 -35.14 -0.35 -26.89
CA CYS A 67 -33.99 -0.49 -27.79
C CYS A 67 -32.91 -1.46 -27.27
N ASN A 68 -32.83 -1.67 -25.95
CA ASN A 68 -31.76 -2.43 -25.32
C ASN A 68 -32.31 -3.55 -24.43
N PRO A 69 -32.51 -4.76 -24.98
CA PRO A 69 -32.99 -5.92 -24.22
C PRO A 69 -32.12 -6.31 -23.02
N GLN A 70 -30.80 -6.06 -23.07
CA GLN A 70 -29.88 -6.32 -21.95
C GLN A 70 -30.24 -5.46 -20.72
N ALA A 71 -30.71 -4.24 -20.95
CA ALA A 71 -31.16 -3.36 -19.87
C ALA A 71 -32.41 -3.90 -19.17
N ILE A 72 -33.23 -4.72 -19.84
CA ILE A 72 -34.42 -5.36 -19.26
C ILE A 72 -34.00 -6.48 -18.30
N ALA A 73 -33.03 -7.31 -18.66
CA ALA A 73 -32.54 -8.40 -17.81
C ALA A 73 -31.97 -7.87 -16.48
N SER A 74 -31.18 -6.80 -16.55
CA SER A 74 -30.64 -6.13 -15.35
C SER A 74 -31.76 -5.53 -14.47
N LEU A 75 -32.81 -4.99 -15.09
CA LEU A 75 -33.95 -4.39 -14.42
C LEU A 75 -34.86 -5.44 -13.77
N LYS A 76 -35.06 -6.58 -14.44
CA LYS A 76 -35.74 -7.75 -13.87
C LYS A 76 -35.01 -8.25 -12.63
N ARG A 77 -33.68 -8.45 -12.69
CA ARG A 77 -32.90 -8.87 -11.52
C ARG A 77 -32.98 -7.89 -10.35
N GLN A 78 -33.10 -6.58 -10.62
CA GLN A 78 -33.33 -5.58 -9.56
C GLN A 78 -34.74 -5.65 -8.95
N ALA A 79 -35.70 -6.31 -9.61
CA ALA A 79 -37.07 -6.48 -9.14
C ALA A 79 -37.35 -7.87 -8.58
N THR A 80 -36.44 -8.83 -8.75
CA THR A 80 -36.62 -10.23 -8.35
C THR A 80 -36.33 -10.38 -6.86
N PRO A 81 -37.32 -10.77 -6.03
CA PRO A 81 -37.06 -11.23 -4.68
C PRO A 81 -36.31 -12.56 -4.69
N GLY A 82 -35.54 -12.83 -3.66
CA GLY A 82 -34.83 -14.10 -3.52
C GLY A 82 -34.17 -14.22 -2.17
N GLU A 83 -33.24 -15.16 -2.08
CA GLU A 83 -32.52 -15.49 -0.87
C GLU A 83 -31.05 -15.18 -1.02
N VAL A 84 -30.50 -14.48 -0.04
CA VAL A 84 -29.06 -14.40 0.22
C VAL A 84 -28.68 -15.54 1.15
N TYR A 85 -27.54 -16.16 0.90
CA TYR A 85 -26.97 -17.14 1.81
C TYR A 85 -25.49 -16.91 2.05
N ILE A 86 -25.02 -17.38 3.20
CA ILE A 86 -23.61 -17.57 3.51
C ILE A 86 -23.37 -19.06 3.69
N ALA A 87 -22.51 -19.64 2.86
CA ALA A 87 -21.93 -20.95 3.06
C ALA A 87 -20.44 -20.80 3.38
N VAL A 88 -19.91 -21.63 4.27
CA VAL A 88 -18.50 -21.56 4.69
C VAL A 88 -17.83 -22.91 4.53
N SER A 89 -16.53 -22.91 4.24
CA SER A 89 -15.69 -24.11 4.21
C SER A 89 -14.71 -24.09 5.38
N PRO A 90 -14.90 -24.93 6.41
CA PRO A 90 -13.99 -25.01 7.55
C PRO A 90 -12.57 -25.46 7.19
N SER A 91 -12.40 -26.26 6.11
CA SER A 91 -11.06 -26.72 5.70
C SER A 91 -10.28 -25.67 4.90
N GLN A 92 -10.96 -24.86 4.08
CA GLN A 92 -10.31 -23.85 3.24
C GLN A 92 -10.35 -22.44 3.84
N LEU A 93 -11.16 -22.23 4.87
CA LEU A 93 -11.38 -20.92 5.52
C LEU A 93 -11.85 -19.87 4.52
N LEU A 94 -12.79 -20.26 3.67
CA LEU A 94 -13.42 -19.41 2.67
C LEU A 94 -14.93 -19.37 2.87
N ALA A 95 -15.53 -18.21 2.60
CA ALA A 95 -16.96 -18.01 2.56
C ALA A 95 -17.46 -17.89 1.12
N LYS A 96 -18.59 -18.53 0.83
CA LYS A 96 -19.39 -18.30 -0.37
C LYS A 96 -20.63 -17.50 -0.01
N ILE A 97 -20.74 -16.32 -0.60
CA ILE A 97 -21.84 -15.39 -0.37
C ILE A 97 -22.47 -15.09 -1.72
N SER A 98 -23.75 -15.41 -1.87
CA SER A 98 -24.42 -15.30 -3.16
C SER A 98 -25.93 -15.19 -2.97
N LEU A 99 -26.62 -14.88 -4.07
CA LEU A 99 -28.07 -14.80 -4.11
C LEU A 99 -28.64 -15.79 -5.12
N ILE A 100 -29.78 -16.36 -4.75
CA ILE A 100 -30.53 -17.32 -5.55
C ILE A 100 -32.03 -17.10 -5.32
N GLU A 101 -32.90 -17.69 -6.15
CA GLU A 101 -34.35 -17.62 -5.93
C GLU A 101 -34.80 -18.52 -4.76
N ASP A 102 -34.13 -19.66 -4.56
CA ASP A 102 -34.39 -20.66 -3.53
C ASP A 102 -33.08 -21.32 -3.10
N ALA A 103 -32.74 -21.28 -1.81
CA ALA A 103 -31.52 -21.81 -1.25
C ALA A 103 -31.66 -23.23 -0.64
N SER A 104 -32.83 -23.88 -0.73
CA SER A 104 -33.14 -25.13 0.00
C SER A 104 -32.10 -26.25 -0.20
N ASP A 105 -31.62 -26.46 -1.42
CA ASP A 105 -30.67 -27.55 -1.76
C ASP A 105 -29.23 -27.06 -1.99
N ILE A 106 -28.91 -25.82 -1.59
CA ILE A 106 -27.67 -25.15 -2.03
C ILE A 106 -26.40 -25.87 -1.58
N ILE A 107 -26.37 -26.39 -0.35
CA ILE A 107 -25.18 -27.08 0.15
C ILE A 107 -24.94 -28.40 -0.58
N GLN A 108 -26.00 -29.18 -0.82
CA GLN A 108 -25.90 -30.40 -1.60
C GLN A 108 -25.38 -30.10 -3.00
N GLN A 109 -25.90 -29.05 -3.64
CA GLN A 109 -25.44 -28.62 -4.95
C GLN A 109 -23.94 -28.26 -4.93
N LEU A 110 -23.54 -27.33 -4.07
CA LEU A 110 -22.15 -26.85 -3.98
C LEU A 110 -21.16 -27.99 -3.75
N ASN A 111 -21.49 -28.93 -2.87
CA ASN A 111 -20.63 -30.05 -2.55
C ASN A 111 -20.58 -31.10 -3.67
N SER A 112 -21.72 -31.39 -4.32
CA SER A 112 -21.77 -32.33 -5.44
C SER A 112 -21.03 -31.82 -6.68
N GLU A 113 -21.06 -30.51 -6.93
CA GLU A 113 -20.37 -29.86 -8.04
C GLU A 113 -18.88 -29.60 -7.76
N ASN A 114 -18.41 -29.89 -6.53
CA ASN A 114 -17.08 -29.50 -6.05
C ASN A 114 -16.82 -28.01 -6.33
N HIS A 115 -17.80 -27.17 -5.98
CA HIS A 115 -17.80 -25.77 -6.35
C HIS A 115 -16.56 -25.07 -5.80
N ALA A 116 -15.83 -24.34 -6.66
CA ALA A 116 -14.56 -23.71 -6.31
C ALA A 116 -13.43 -24.68 -5.90
N GLU A 117 -13.53 -25.96 -6.28
CA GLU A 117 -12.67 -27.06 -5.83
C GLU A 117 -12.82 -27.38 -4.33
N ILE A 118 -14.02 -27.13 -3.79
CA ILE A 118 -14.39 -27.28 -2.38
C ILE A 118 -15.67 -28.12 -2.28
N ASN A 119 -15.70 -29.07 -1.35
CA ASN A 119 -16.80 -30.01 -1.15
C ASN A 119 -17.21 -30.22 0.32
N ASP A 120 -16.73 -29.37 1.22
CA ASP A 120 -17.08 -29.33 2.64
C ASP A 120 -17.84 -28.04 3.01
N TRP A 121 -18.59 -27.48 2.05
CA TRP A 121 -19.44 -26.31 2.30
C TRP A 121 -20.49 -26.66 3.37
N ALA A 122 -20.63 -25.77 4.35
CA ALA A 122 -21.65 -25.79 5.39
C ALA A 122 -22.47 -24.50 5.34
N LEU A 123 -23.79 -24.59 5.52
CA LEU A 123 -24.66 -23.41 5.53
C LEU A 123 -24.53 -22.69 6.87
N ALA A 124 -24.15 -21.41 6.84
CA ALA A 124 -24.07 -20.58 8.02
C ALA A 124 -25.34 -19.74 8.21
N MET A 125 -25.91 -19.21 7.12
CA MET A 125 -27.07 -18.33 7.17
C MET A 125 -27.84 -18.30 5.84
N THR A 126 -29.16 -18.13 5.92
CA THR A 126 -30.02 -17.73 4.80
C THR A 126 -30.93 -16.57 5.21
N GLY A 127 -31.28 -15.73 4.24
CA GLY A 127 -32.20 -14.63 4.46
C GLY A 127 -32.84 -14.15 3.17
N ARG A 128 -34.04 -13.58 3.26
CA ARG A 128 -34.85 -13.14 2.12
C ARG A 128 -34.66 -11.65 1.84
N THR A 129 -34.46 -11.31 0.57
CA THR A 129 -34.41 -9.91 0.10
C THR A 129 -35.44 -9.67 -1.00
N ASP A 130 -35.94 -8.44 -1.09
CA ASP A 130 -36.87 -8.02 -2.13
C ASP A 130 -36.17 -7.76 -3.48
N SER A 131 -34.84 -7.70 -3.49
CA SER A 131 -34.06 -7.37 -4.68
C SER A 131 -32.72 -8.10 -4.72
N ILE A 132 -32.68 -9.22 -5.45
CA ILE A 132 -31.44 -9.97 -5.72
C ILE A 132 -30.38 -9.03 -6.33
N GLY A 133 -30.76 -8.28 -7.36
CA GLY A 133 -29.80 -7.44 -8.07
C GLY A 133 -29.23 -6.30 -7.24
N GLN A 134 -29.97 -5.72 -6.29
CA GLN A 134 -29.41 -4.67 -5.42
C GLN A 134 -28.46 -5.26 -4.38
N MET A 135 -28.86 -6.33 -3.71
CA MET A 135 -28.02 -7.01 -2.72
C MET A 135 -26.75 -7.61 -3.35
N GLU A 136 -26.85 -8.23 -4.54
CA GLU A 136 -25.69 -8.77 -5.27
C GLU A 136 -24.65 -7.69 -5.59
N ASN A 137 -25.11 -6.55 -6.13
CA ASN A 137 -24.22 -5.44 -6.45
C ASN A 137 -23.58 -4.84 -5.19
N HIS A 138 -24.34 -4.73 -4.10
CA HIS A 138 -23.81 -4.26 -2.82
C HIS A 138 -22.71 -5.18 -2.32
N LEU A 139 -22.96 -6.49 -2.25
CA LEU A 139 -21.97 -7.48 -1.81
C LEU A 139 -20.72 -7.48 -2.67
N GLN A 140 -20.86 -7.44 -4.00
CA GLN A 140 -19.72 -7.38 -4.90
C GLN A 140 -18.85 -6.13 -4.70
N GLN A 141 -19.46 -4.99 -4.38
CA GLN A 141 -18.72 -3.75 -4.12
C GLN A 141 -18.02 -3.77 -2.76
N ARG A 142 -18.72 -4.24 -1.72
CA ARG A 142 -18.20 -4.23 -0.34
C ARG A 142 -17.18 -5.33 -0.08
N LEU A 143 -17.28 -6.46 -0.78
CA LEU A 143 -16.40 -7.62 -0.62
C LEU A 143 -15.37 -7.78 -1.73
N ALA A 144 -15.16 -6.75 -2.57
CA ALA A 144 -14.27 -6.82 -3.73
C ALA A 144 -12.83 -7.23 -3.35
N ASP A 145 -12.30 -6.65 -2.26
CA ASP A 145 -10.93 -6.88 -1.81
C ASP A 145 -10.73 -8.28 -1.18
N TYR A 146 -11.82 -8.92 -0.74
CA TYR A 146 -11.80 -10.26 -0.18
C TYR A 146 -11.97 -11.36 -1.24
N GLN A 147 -12.24 -11.00 -2.50
CA GLN A 147 -12.61 -11.98 -3.52
C GLN A 147 -11.43 -12.89 -3.89
N VAL A 148 -11.64 -14.21 -3.79
CA VAL A 148 -10.63 -15.21 -4.14
C VAL A 148 -10.91 -15.78 -5.53
N PRO A 149 -9.95 -15.72 -6.47
CA PRO A 149 -10.12 -16.33 -7.78
C PRO A 149 -10.09 -17.86 -7.66
N ARG A 150 -11.24 -18.50 -7.87
CA ARG A 150 -11.38 -19.96 -7.87
C ARG A 150 -11.95 -20.47 -9.19
N LYS A 151 -11.75 -21.76 -9.46
CA LYS A 151 -12.23 -22.43 -10.68
C LYS A 151 -13.46 -23.28 -10.37
N LEU A 152 -14.41 -23.30 -11.29
CA LEU A 152 -15.52 -24.24 -11.29
C LEU A 152 -15.34 -25.16 -12.51
N THR A 153 -15.37 -26.47 -12.31
CA THR A 153 -15.34 -27.43 -13.42
C THR A 153 -16.65 -28.19 -13.42
N ALA A 154 -17.60 -27.73 -14.23
CA ALA A 154 -18.88 -28.41 -14.45
C ALA A 154 -18.86 -29.01 -15.87
N ASP A 155 -19.20 -30.30 -15.99
CA ASP A 155 -19.34 -31.00 -17.27
C ASP A 155 -18.16 -30.82 -18.25
N GLY A 156 -16.93 -30.83 -17.71
CA GLY A 156 -15.70 -30.70 -18.49
C GLY A 156 -15.39 -29.27 -18.98
N LYS A 157 -16.17 -28.25 -18.58
CA LYS A 157 -15.88 -26.84 -18.82
C LYS A 157 -15.42 -26.15 -17.55
N THR A 158 -14.23 -25.56 -17.59
CA THR A 158 -13.72 -24.74 -16.49
C THR A 158 -14.12 -23.28 -16.65
N THR A 159 -14.86 -22.76 -15.68
CA THR A 159 -15.22 -21.34 -15.55
C THR A 159 -14.68 -20.77 -14.24
N LYS A 160 -14.84 -19.46 -14.03
CA LYS A 160 -14.51 -18.83 -12.74
C LYS A 160 -15.65 -19.06 -11.75
N ALA A 161 -15.34 -19.58 -10.57
CA ALA A 161 -16.28 -19.58 -9.46
C ALA A 161 -16.41 -18.14 -8.94
N SER A 162 -17.65 -17.66 -8.80
CA SER A 162 -17.96 -16.31 -8.32
C SER A 162 -18.55 -16.35 -6.91
N GLY A 163 -18.42 -15.21 -6.21
CA GLY A 163 -18.96 -15.06 -4.86
C GLY A 163 -18.21 -15.88 -3.80
N VAL A 164 -16.91 -16.12 -3.98
CA VAL A 164 -16.05 -16.80 -3.00
C VAL A 164 -15.06 -15.79 -2.44
N TYR A 165 -14.95 -15.74 -1.12
CA TYR A 165 -14.27 -14.67 -0.37
C TYR A 165 -13.41 -15.25 0.75
N ASP A 166 -12.23 -14.66 0.96
CA ASP A 166 -11.39 -14.87 2.16
C ASP A 166 -11.79 -13.81 3.19
N VAL A 167 -12.88 -14.09 3.90
CA VAL A 167 -13.49 -13.17 4.86
C VAL A 167 -14.08 -13.98 6.01
N ASP A 168 -14.07 -13.42 7.22
CA ASP A 168 -14.75 -14.01 8.35
C ASP A 168 -16.28 -14.00 8.15
N VAL A 169 -16.97 -14.94 8.77
CA VAL A 169 -18.42 -15.04 8.68
C VAL A 169 -19.14 -13.87 9.35
N HIS A 170 -18.56 -13.29 10.41
CA HIS A 170 -19.12 -12.12 11.09
C HIS A 170 -18.95 -10.86 10.25
N ASP A 171 -17.77 -10.66 9.66
CA ASP A 171 -17.52 -9.53 8.74
C ASP A 171 -18.46 -9.60 7.53
N ALA A 172 -18.70 -10.80 6.99
CA ALA A 172 -19.67 -11.02 5.92
C ALA A 172 -21.10 -10.66 6.35
N LEU A 173 -21.51 -11.03 7.57
CA LEU A 173 -22.81 -10.65 8.12
C LEU A 173 -22.95 -9.15 8.28
N GLU A 174 -21.91 -8.46 8.78
CA GLU A 174 -21.92 -7.00 8.90
C GLU A 174 -22.21 -6.34 7.55
N VAL A 175 -21.57 -6.81 6.47
CA VAL A 175 -21.82 -6.30 5.11
C VAL A 175 -23.25 -6.56 4.65
N ILE A 176 -23.81 -7.74 4.89
CA ILE A 176 -25.19 -8.06 4.51
C ILE A 176 -26.19 -7.20 5.31
N ASN A 177 -25.92 -6.95 6.59
CA ASN A 177 -26.75 -6.12 7.47
C ASN A 177 -26.81 -4.64 7.05
N GLU A 178 -25.92 -4.17 6.16
CA GLU A 178 -26.01 -2.83 5.56
C GLU A 178 -27.21 -2.68 4.60
N MET A 179 -27.86 -3.78 4.21
CA MET A 179 -28.98 -3.80 3.27
C MET A 179 -30.24 -4.46 3.88
N PRO A 180 -31.46 -4.05 3.48
CA PRO A 180 -32.68 -4.70 3.97
C PRO A 180 -32.79 -6.16 3.52
N PHE A 181 -32.91 -7.06 4.49
CA PHE A 181 -33.29 -8.45 4.30
C PHE A 181 -34.02 -8.96 5.56
N THR A 182 -34.72 -10.09 5.43
CA THR A 182 -35.34 -10.80 6.55
C THR A 182 -34.57 -12.09 6.78
N LEU A 183 -33.99 -12.27 7.97
CA LEU A 183 -33.30 -13.52 8.32
C LEU A 183 -34.27 -14.69 8.27
N SER A 184 -33.88 -15.77 7.60
CA SER A 184 -34.65 -17.01 7.49
C SER A 184 -34.08 -18.07 8.44
N GLU A 185 -32.78 -18.35 8.33
CA GLU A 185 -32.09 -19.37 9.12
C GLU A 185 -30.67 -18.92 9.47
N ILE A 186 -30.19 -19.34 10.65
CA ILE A 186 -28.82 -19.13 11.09
C ILE A 186 -28.33 -20.36 11.87
N ASP A 187 -27.15 -20.87 11.50
CA ASP A 187 -26.47 -21.94 12.23
C ASP A 187 -25.27 -21.36 13.00
N ASN A 188 -25.52 -21.04 14.27
CA ASN A 188 -24.48 -20.48 15.14
C ASN A 188 -23.30 -21.44 15.34
N ALA A 189 -23.51 -22.77 15.30
CA ALA A 189 -22.42 -23.71 15.52
C ALA A 189 -21.45 -23.73 14.34
N VAL A 190 -21.98 -23.67 13.11
CA VAL A 190 -21.17 -23.54 11.89
C VAL A 190 -20.42 -22.19 11.89
N MET A 191 -21.10 -21.12 12.28
CA MET A 191 -20.51 -19.79 12.37
C MET A 191 -19.37 -19.72 13.40
N ASP A 192 -19.60 -20.21 14.61
CA ASP A 192 -18.63 -20.17 15.70
C ASP A 192 -17.39 -21.02 15.39
N ASP A 193 -17.57 -22.22 14.83
CA ASP A 193 -16.45 -23.08 14.40
C ASP A 193 -15.62 -22.42 13.29
N PHE A 194 -16.29 -21.85 12.28
CA PHE A 194 -15.59 -21.16 11.19
C PHE A 194 -14.83 -19.94 11.72
N HIS A 195 -15.47 -19.11 12.54
CA HIS A 195 -14.88 -17.90 13.10
C HIS A 195 -13.65 -18.21 13.96
N ALA A 196 -13.71 -19.24 14.80
CA ALA A 196 -12.58 -19.67 15.61
C ALA A 196 -11.38 -20.06 14.73
N ARG A 197 -11.61 -20.88 13.70
CA ARG A 197 -10.54 -21.31 12.78
C ARG A 197 -9.98 -20.16 11.95
N TYR A 198 -10.85 -19.25 11.50
CA TYR A 198 -10.46 -18.08 10.74
C TYR A 198 -9.60 -17.14 11.58
N SER A 199 -10.01 -16.88 12.82
CA SER A 199 -9.25 -16.09 13.80
C SER A 199 -7.88 -16.70 14.09
N ASP A 200 -7.80 -18.03 14.25
CA ASP A 200 -6.54 -18.74 14.44
C ASP A 200 -5.61 -18.66 13.21
N LYS A 201 -6.16 -18.63 11.99
CA LYS A 201 -5.38 -18.37 10.77
C LYS A 201 -4.81 -16.95 10.79
N GLN A 202 -5.65 -15.94 11.02
CA GLN A 202 -5.23 -14.53 11.07
C GLN A 202 -4.14 -14.29 12.12
N LEU A 203 -4.29 -14.87 13.31
CA LEU A 203 -3.30 -14.76 14.37
C LEU A 203 -1.94 -15.35 13.95
N ARG A 204 -1.94 -16.52 13.31
CA ARG A 204 -0.70 -17.15 12.82
C ARG A 204 -0.03 -16.33 11.72
N GLU A 205 -0.80 -15.79 10.79
CA GLU A 205 -0.29 -14.93 9.71
C GLU A 205 0.30 -13.63 10.25
N GLN A 206 -0.34 -13.04 11.27
CA GLN A 206 0.16 -11.87 11.97
C GLN A 206 1.48 -12.17 12.69
N GLN A 207 1.53 -13.26 13.46
CA GLN A 207 2.75 -13.69 14.18
C GLN A 207 3.90 -13.98 13.21
N GLN A 208 3.63 -14.63 12.08
CA GLN A 208 4.64 -14.90 11.07
C GLN A 208 5.17 -13.60 10.43
N THR A 209 4.28 -12.66 10.15
CA THR A 209 4.65 -11.34 9.60
C THR A 209 5.50 -10.55 10.58
N GLU A 210 5.13 -10.55 11.87
CA GLU A 210 5.90 -9.92 12.93
C GLU A 210 7.29 -10.56 13.09
N GLN A 211 7.36 -11.89 13.07
CA GLN A 211 8.63 -12.61 13.15
C GLN A 211 9.56 -12.27 11.97
N LEU A 212 9.04 -12.22 10.75
CA LEU A 212 9.80 -11.80 9.57
C LEU A 212 10.29 -10.35 9.70
N ALA A 213 9.47 -9.45 10.25
CA ALA A 213 9.85 -8.06 10.48
C ALA A 213 10.98 -7.95 11.53
N ILE A 214 10.92 -8.74 12.61
CA ILE A 214 11.97 -8.81 13.63
C ILE A 214 13.27 -9.35 13.03
N GLU A 215 13.20 -10.42 12.22
CA GLU A 215 14.37 -10.99 11.56
C GLU A 215 15.02 -9.99 10.59
N GLU A 216 14.20 -9.30 9.79
CA GLU A 216 14.69 -8.27 8.87
C GLU A 216 15.35 -7.09 9.62
N ALA A 217 14.74 -6.66 10.73
CA ALA A 217 15.30 -5.60 11.58
C ALA A 217 16.64 -6.03 12.20
N ALA A 218 16.74 -7.27 12.70
CA ALA A 218 17.97 -7.82 13.24
C ALA A 218 19.07 -7.91 12.17
N ARG A 219 18.73 -8.33 10.94
CA ARG A 219 19.66 -8.36 9.81
C ARG A 219 20.19 -6.97 9.47
N LYS A 220 19.29 -5.97 9.37
CA LYS A 220 19.69 -4.56 9.13
C LYS A 220 20.59 -4.03 10.23
N GLN A 221 20.29 -4.35 11.49
CA GLN A 221 21.12 -3.93 12.62
C GLN A 221 22.51 -4.57 12.60
N ALA A 222 22.60 -5.86 12.26
CA ALA A 222 23.87 -6.57 12.13
C ALA A 222 24.73 -5.96 11.00
N GLU A 223 24.12 -5.64 9.85
CA GLU A 223 24.80 -4.99 8.74
C GLU A 223 25.34 -3.61 9.13
N LEU A 224 24.52 -2.78 9.80
CA LEU A 224 24.96 -1.48 10.29
C LEU A 224 26.10 -1.60 11.32
N ALA A 225 26.02 -2.57 12.23
CA ALA A 225 27.07 -2.83 13.20
C ALA A 225 28.38 -3.30 12.54
N GLU A 226 28.30 -4.10 11.48
CA GLU A 226 29.47 -4.48 10.69
C GLU A 226 30.07 -3.29 9.95
N GLN A 227 29.25 -2.48 9.26
CA GLN A 227 29.72 -1.27 8.60
C GLN A 227 30.38 -0.30 9.59
N ALA A 228 29.82 -0.15 10.80
CA ALA A 228 30.42 0.65 11.87
C ALA A 228 31.79 0.10 12.30
N ARG A 229 31.90 -1.22 12.51
CA ARG A 229 33.18 -1.90 12.84
C ARG A 229 34.21 -1.70 11.73
N GLN A 230 33.84 -1.87 10.46
CA GLN A 230 34.75 -1.66 9.33
C GLN A 230 35.21 -0.20 9.23
N LYS A 231 34.32 0.77 9.44
CA LYS A 231 34.67 2.20 9.49
C LYS A 231 35.64 2.50 10.64
N GLN A 232 35.39 1.93 11.82
CA GLN A 232 36.26 2.10 12.98
C GLN A 232 37.65 1.50 12.73
N ALA A 233 37.73 0.29 12.19
CA ALA A 233 39.00 -0.36 11.84
C ALA A 233 39.82 0.47 10.85
N LYS A 234 39.18 1.00 9.78
CA LYS A 234 39.84 1.90 8.82
C LYS A 234 40.34 3.19 9.47
N LEU A 235 39.56 3.76 10.40
CA LEU A 235 39.97 4.96 11.13
C LEU A 235 41.19 4.70 12.03
N GLU A 236 41.22 3.55 12.69
CA GLU A 236 42.35 3.13 13.53
C GLU A 236 43.61 2.87 12.70
N GLU A 237 43.49 2.19 11.56
CA GLU A 237 44.59 1.99 10.60
C GLU A 237 45.15 3.35 10.12
N GLN A 238 44.28 4.28 9.75
CA GLN A 238 44.68 5.62 9.32
C GLN A 238 45.42 6.37 10.45
N ARG A 239 44.98 6.25 11.71
CA ARG A 239 45.67 6.85 12.86
C ARG A 239 47.06 6.25 13.07
N GLN A 240 47.20 4.92 12.95
CA GLN A 240 48.50 4.25 13.07
C GLN A 240 49.47 4.70 11.98
N LEU A 241 49.02 4.78 10.72
CA LEU A 241 49.84 5.28 9.61
C LEU A 241 50.27 6.73 9.83
N GLN A 242 49.37 7.59 10.31
CA GLN A 242 49.71 8.98 10.65
C GLN A 242 50.75 9.06 11.77
N GLN A 243 50.66 8.18 12.78
CA GLN A 243 51.61 8.15 13.89
C GLN A 243 52.99 7.67 13.43
N GLN A 244 53.05 6.58 12.66
CA GLN A 244 54.29 6.08 12.07
C GLN A 244 54.96 7.14 11.18
N ALA A 245 54.19 7.85 10.35
CA ALA A 245 54.72 8.93 9.52
C ALA A 245 55.28 10.09 10.35
N LYS A 246 54.66 10.42 11.49
CA LYS A 246 55.19 11.44 12.43
C LYS A 246 56.50 10.98 13.08
N GLU A 247 56.56 9.73 13.54
CA GLU A 247 57.76 9.14 14.14
C GLU A 247 58.92 9.07 13.15
N GLN A 248 58.68 8.64 11.91
CA GLN A 248 59.67 8.64 10.83
C GLN A 248 60.21 10.04 10.53
N LYS A 249 59.33 11.05 10.45
CA LYS A 249 59.74 12.45 10.26
C LYS A 249 60.60 12.96 11.42
N LEU A 250 60.25 12.60 12.66
CA LEU A 250 61.03 12.97 13.84
C LEU A 250 62.42 12.32 13.82
N ALA A 251 62.49 11.02 13.53
CA ALA A 251 63.74 10.27 13.41
C ALA A 251 64.64 10.86 12.31
N GLN A 252 64.07 11.18 11.14
CA GLN A 252 64.80 11.83 10.04
C GLN A 252 65.36 13.19 10.45
N LYS A 253 64.58 13.98 11.21
CA LYS A 253 65.04 15.27 11.75
C LYS A 253 66.20 15.10 12.73
N GLN A 254 66.12 14.13 13.63
CA GLN A 254 67.20 13.81 14.58
C GLN A 254 68.47 13.35 13.86
N GLN A 255 68.36 12.46 12.88
CA GLN A 255 69.50 12.02 12.06
C GLN A 255 70.15 13.21 11.34
N ARG A 256 69.35 14.09 10.73
CA ARG A 256 69.86 15.30 10.08
C ARG A 256 70.59 16.21 11.06
N GLN A 257 70.08 16.33 12.29
CA GLN A 257 70.71 17.14 13.33
C GLN A 257 72.05 16.54 13.80
N GLN A 258 72.11 15.22 14.03
CA GLN A 258 73.36 14.51 14.33
C GLN A 258 74.40 14.66 13.22
N GLN A 259 73.99 14.55 11.95
CA GLN A 259 74.90 14.78 10.81
C GLN A 259 75.44 16.21 10.77
N LEU A 260 74.61 17.21 11.07
CA LEU A 260 75.03 18.61 11.14
C LEU A 260 76.01 18.82 12.30
N GLU A 261 75.75 18.24 13.47
CA GLU A 261 76.65 18.30 14.64
C GLU A 261 77.99 17.60 14.36
N ALA A 262 77.98 16.41 13.74
CA ALA A 262 79.20 15.72 13.31
C ALA A 262 80.01 16.54 12.29
N LYS A 263 79.35 17.17 11.31
CA LYS A 263 80.01 18.08 10.36
C LYS A 263 80.60 19.30 11.07
N LYS A 264 79.90 19.88 12.05
CA LYS A 264 80.42 20.99 12.87
C LYS A 264 81.64 20.56 13.69
N ALA A 265 81.60 19.38 14.33
CA ALA A 265 82.71 18.82 15.10
C ALA A 265 83.95 18.55 14.21
N GLN A 266 83.75 17.99 13.01
CA GLN A 266 84.82 17.81 12.03
C GLN A 266 85.42 19.14 11.56
N LYS A 267 84.57 20.17 11.35
CA LYS A 267 85.04 21.51 10.99
C LYS A 267 85.84 22.15 12.14
N GLN A 268 85.40 21.98 13.38
CA GLN A 268 86.14 22.46 14.57
C GLN A 268 87.48 21.74 14.75
N GLN A 269 87.54 20.42 14.50
CA GLN A 269 88.81 19.68 14.49
C GLN A 269 89.77 20.16 13.40
N LYS A 270 89.26 20.44 12.18
CA LYS A 270 90.05 21.03 11.08
C LYS A 270 90.55 22.44 11.39
N ILE A 271 89.75 23.26 12.07
CA ILE A 271 90.17 24.59 12.52
C ILE A 271 91.24 24.47 13.62
N ALA A 272 91.08 23.56 14.59
CA ALA A 272 92.07 23.30 15.63
C ALA A 272 93.43 22.78 15.07
N THR A 273 93.42 22.15 13.89
CA THR A 273 94.65 21.76 13.17
C THR A 273 95.24 22.87 12.30
N GLN A 274 94.44 23.87 11.88
CA GLN A 274 94.90 25.01 11.06
C GLN A 274 95.41 26.22 11.86
N VAL A 275 95.10 26.35 13.15
CA VAL A 275 95.59 27.48 13.99
C VAL A 275 97.11 27.42 14.27
N LYS A 276 97.85 26.44 13.75
CA LYS A 276 99.33 26.41 13.86
C LYS A 276 100.08 27.29 12.85
N HIS A 277 99.43 27.94 11.89
CA HIS A 277 100.14 28.82 10.94
C HIS A 277 99.38 30.13 10.56
N SER A 278 99.84 31.22 11.20
CA SER A 278 100.12 32.56 10.63
C SER A 278 99.03 33.64 10.39
N PRO A 279 99.41 34.95 10.35
CA PRO A 279 98.78 36.04 11.13
C PRO A 279 98.04 37.16 10.36
N LEU A 280 97.45 38.04 11.18
CA LEU A 280 96.83 39.38 11.11
C LEU A 280 96.91 40.28 9.84
N ASP A 281 95.75 40.84 9.48
CA ASP A 281 95.37 42.28 9.35
C ASP A 281 94.11 42.37 8.45
N GLY A 282 93.09 43.24 8.54
CA GLY A 282 92.66 44.32 9.40
C GLY A 282 91.41 44.98 8.73
N VAL A 283 90.36 45.26 9.51
CA VAL A 283 89.48 46.47 9.43
C VAL A 283 88.21 46.51 8.53
N LEU A 284 87.08 46.83 9.21
CA LEU A 284 85.77 47.46 8.84
C LEU A 284 84.49 46.67 8.41
N VAL A 285 83.63 46.44 9.43
CA VAL A 285 82.19 46.78 9.59
C VAL A 285 81.22 46.82 8.39
N ALA A 286 80.17 45.97 8.41
CA ALA A 286 78.75 46.31 8.16
C ALA A 286 77.79 45.15 8.53
N THR A 287 76.54 45.49 8.90
CA THR A 287 75.51 44.76 9.66
C THR A 287 74.68 43.70 8.89
N PRO A 288 73.93 42.80 9.58
CA PRO A 288 73.09 41.79 8.92
C PRO A 288 71.63 42.26 8.77
N LYS A 289 71.00 42.03 7.61
CA LYS A 289 69.53 42.05 7.46
C LYS A 289 68.99 40.63 7.32
N SER A 290 68.26 40.24 8.37
CA SER A 290 67.28 39.16 8.40
C SER A 290 65.97 39.66 7.79
N SER A 291 65.30 38.84 6.98
CA SER A 291 63.84 38.91 6.85
C SER A 291 63.24 37.54 6.54
N SER A 292 62.48 37.06 7.52
CA SER A 292 61.43 36.05 7.36
C SER A 292 60.24 36.65 6.63
N ILE A 293 59.57 35.86 5.78
CA ILE A 293 58.14 36.08 5.48
C ILE A 293 57.41 34.76 5.71
N ARG A 294 56.64 34.74 6.80
CA ARG A 294 55.48 33.86 6.99
C ARG A 294 54.34 34.41 6.13
N GLN A 295 53.65 33.55 5.39
CA GLN A 295 52.28 33.80 4.98
C GLN A 295 51.36 32.78 5.67
N SER A 296 50.35 33.31 6.34
CA SER A 296 49.24 32.60 6.98
C SER A 296 48.16 32.22 5.96
N PRO A 297 47.49 31.07 6.07
CA PRO A 297 46.29 30.79 5.31
C PRO A 297 45.05 31.30 6.07
N GLN A 298 44.59 32.50 5.72
CA GLN A 298 43.18 32.88 5.92
C GLN A 298 42.40 32.25 4.76
N GLY A 299 41.54 31.28 5.06
CA GLY A 299 40.70 30.64 4.04
C GLY A 299 39.99 29.35 4.45
N PHE A 300 40.17 28.87 5.69
CA PHE A 300 39.58 27.58 6.09
C PHE A 300 38.31 27.70 6.96
N PHE A 301 38.05 28.85 7.59
CA PHE A 301 36.99 28.96 8.61
C PHE A 301 35.59 29.38 8.11
N ASP A 302 35.47 29.91 6.89
CA ASP A 302 34.16 30.35 6.37
C ASP A 302 33.33 29.20 5.78
N ASN A 303 33.98 28.15 5.28
CA ASN A 303 33.27 27.05 4.63
C ASN A 303 32.59 26.08 5.63
N GLN A 304 33.09 26.02 6.88
CA GLN A 304 32.54 25.13 7.91
C GLN A 304 31.22 25.65 8.52
N LYS A 305 31.05 26.98 8.62
CA LYS A 305 29.81 27.59 9.12
C LYS A 305 28.64 27.37 8.16
N ASN A 306 28.89 27.47 6.85
CA ASN A 306 27.84 27.29 5.84
C ASN A 306 27.33 25.85 5.77
N VAL A 307 28.20 24.86 5.95
CA VAL A 307 27.81 23.44 5.99
C VAL A 307 26.97 23.13 7.24
N MET A 308 27.32 23.70 8.39
CA MET A 308 26.58 23.51 9.64
C MET A 308 25.16 24.10 9.56
N TRP A 309 24.99 25.28 8.97
CA TRP A 309 23.66 25.88 8.75
C TRP A 309 22.79 25.09 7.76
N LEU A 310 23.39 24.51 6.73
CA LEU A 310 22.69 23.65 5.78
C LEU A 310 22.14 22.37 6.46
N MET A 311 22.94 21.74 7.33
CA MET A 311 22.54 20.53 8.05
C MET A 311 21.39 20.80 9.04
N ILE A 312 21.40 21.96 9.70
CA ILE A 312 20.31 22.37 10.61
C ILE A 312 19.02 22.61 9.82
N ALA A 313 19.09 23.28 8.66
CA ALA A 313 17.92 23.52 7.82
C ALA A 313 17.28 22.21 7.33
N ILE A 314 18.09 21.23 6.93
CA ILE A 314 17.61 19.91 6.49
C ILE A 314 16.92 19.16 7.65
N ALA A 315 17.50 19.19 8.86
CA ALA A 315 16.91 18.53 10.02
C ALA A 315 15.54 19.12 10.40
N VAL A 316 15.38 20.44 10.31
CA VAL A 316 14.10 21.11 10.60
C VAL A 316 13.03 20.73 9.57
N ILE A 317 13.38 20.67 8.28
CA ILE A 317 12.44 20.27 7.21
C ILE A 317 11.96 18.83 7.42
N LEU A 318 12.87 17.91 7.78
CA LEU A 318 12.51 16.52 8.03
C LEU A 318 11.60 16.37 9.26
N ALA A 319 11.84 17.13 10.33
CA ALA A 319 10.97 17.12 11.50
C ALA A 319 9.55 17.59 11.17
N ILE A 320 9.41 18.65 10.37
CA ILE A 320 8.11 19.18 9.93
C ILE A 320 7.36 18.14 9.08
N MET A 321 8.05 17.47 8.16
CA MET A 321 7.48 16.42 7.30
C MET A 321 6.95 15.23 8.12
N VAL A 322 7.69 14.80 9.14
CA VAL A 322 7.26 13.70 10.03
C VAL A 322 6.02 14.11 10.84
N THR A 323 5.98 15.35 11.35
CA THR A 323 4.79 15.83 12.08
C THR A 323 3.56 15.99 11.19
N ALA A 324 3.74 16.43 9.93
CA ALA A 324 2.64 16.55 8.98
C ALA A 324 2.09 15.17 8.57
N TYR A 325 2.96 14.17 8.40
CA TYR A 325 2.55 12.80 8.10
C TYR A 325 1.79 12.15 9.26
N ALA A 326 2.18 12.42 10.51
CA ALA A 326 1.51 11.90 11.70
C ALA A 326 0.11 12.51 11.94
N MET A 327 -0.19 13.69 11.38
CA MET A 327 -1.53 14.31 11.49
C MET A 327 -2.48 13.91 10.34
N LEU A 328 -1.99 13.20 9.33
CA LEU A 328 -2.78 12.75 8.17
C LEU A 328 -3.19 11.26 8.25
N LYS A 329 -2.78 10.55 9.31
CA LYS A 329 -3.24 9.21 9.68
C LYS A 329 -4.12 9.30 10.92
#